data_AF-X8AHS7-F1
#
_entry.id   AF-X8AHS7-F1
#
_cell.length_a   1.000
_cell.length_b   1.000
_cell.length_c   1.000
_cell.angle_alpha   90.00
_cell.angle_beta   90.00
_cell.angle_gamma   90.00
#
_symmetry.space_group_name_H-M   'P 1'
#
loop_
_entity.id
_entity.type
_entity.pdbx_description
1 polymer ?
#
loop_
_entity_poly.entity_id
_entity_poly.type
_entity_poly.pdbx_seq_one_letter_code
_entity_poly.pdbx_strand_id
1 'polypeptide(L)'
;MAHFPKPAAGSWTENYPELGTAPVDYTDSIDPAFFEAEREAIFKRTWLNVGRVERLPRTGSYFTKELPSAGPGVSVIVVKTKDGSIKAFHNMCRHRETSWCGTTIRTRKPQVRAANSPASTTPGATASTAS
;
A
#
# COMPACT_ATOMS: atom_id res chain seq x y z
N MET A 1 -2.68 25.14 38.63
CA MET A 1 -2.96 23.70 38.84
C MET A 1 -2.48 22.95 37.62
N ALA A 2 -1.74 21.84 37.79
CA ALA A 2 -1.27 21.06 36.63
C ALA A 2 -2.49 20.46 35.90
N HIS A 3 -2.59 20.74 34.59
CA HIS A 3 -3.70 20.31 33.74
C HIS A 3 -3.79 18.77 33.60
N PHE A 4 -2.71 18.06 33.95
CA PHE A 4 -2.64 16.60 33.97
C PHE A 4 -2.07 16.15 35.32
N PRO A 5 -2.91 15.72 36.28
CA PRO A 5 -2.42 15.15 37.52
C PRO A 5 -1.70 13.83 37.23
N LYS A 6 -0.49 13.66 37.79
CA LYS A 6 0.29 12.42 37.67
C LYS A 6 -0.54 11.27 38.27
N PRO A 7 -0.77 10.17 37.55
CA PRO A 7 -1.53 9.04 38.08
C PRO A 7 -0.80 8.40 39.28
N ALA A 8 -1.56 7.82 40.21
CA ALA A 8 -1.03 7.16 41.40
C ALA A 8 -0.17 5.91 41.08
N ALA A 9 -0.28 5.37 39.86
CA ALA A 9 0.54 4.28 39.33
C ALA A 9 2.00 4.68 39.03
N GLY A 10 2.39 5.92 39.37
CA GLY A 10 3.72 6.44 39.12
C GLY A 10 3.91 6.99 37.71
N SER A 11 5.07 7.57 37.44
CA SER A 11 5.50 7.88 36.07
C SER A 11 6.06 6.61 35.45
N TRP A 12 5.90 6.44 34.14
CA TRP A 12 6.54 5.34 33.39
C TRP A 12 8.02 5.15 33.75
N THR A 13 8.71 6.24 34.08
CA THR A 13 10.11 6.26 34.49
C THR A 13 10.40 5.69 35.89
N GLU A 14 9.41 5.62 36.78
CA GLU A 14 9.57 4.96 38.10
C GLU A 14 9.52 3.43 37.97
N ASN A 15 8.87 2.92 36.92
CA ASN A 15 8.76 1.48 36.67
C ASN A 15 10.00 0.91 35.94
N TYR A 16 10.83 1.77 35.34
CA TYR A 16 12.02 1.37 34.57
C TYR A 16 13.22 2.29 34.92
N PRO A 17 13.81 2.13 36.11
CA PRO A 17 14.90 3.00 36.58
C PRO A 17 16.17 2.92 35.72
N GLU A 18 16.32 1.86 34.91
CA GLU A 18 17.45 1.64 34.01
C GLU A 18 17.46 2.55 32.77
N LEU A 19 16.31 3.10 32.38
CA LEU A 19 16.18 3.91 31.16
C LEU A 19 16.72 5.34 31.32
N GLY A 20 16.99 5.78 32.56
CA GLY A 20 17.46 7.13 32.86
C GLY A 20 16.40 8.22 32.62
N THR A 21 16.49 9.32 33.36
CA THR A 21 15.63 10.51 33.21
C THR A 21 16.35 11.67 32.53
N ALA A 22 17.59 11.46 32.09
CA ALA A 22 18.37 12.48 31.40
C ALA A 22 17.76 12.82 30.03
N PRO A 23 18.02 14.02 29.48
CA PRO A 23 17.66 14.34 28.11
C PRO A 23 18.21 13.28 27.15
N VAL A 24 17.36 12.80 26.24
CA VAL A 24 17.75 11.85 25.20
C VAL A 24 18.65 12.58 24.21
N ASP A 25 19.78 11.95 23.85
CA ASP A 25 20.64 12.47 22.80
C ASP A 25 19.96 12.30 21.43
N TYR A 26 19.99 13.34 20.60
CA TYR A 26 19.34 13.38 19.29
C TYR A 26 20.33 13.23 18.13
N THR A 27 21.60 12.93 18.43
CA THR A 27 22.66 12.75 17.42
C THR A 27 22.32 11.66 16.41
N ASP A 28 21.67 10.59 16.85
CA ASP A 28 21.17 9.49 16.02
C ASP A 28 20.19 9.93 14.92
N SER A 29 19.41 10.95 15.21
CA SER A 29 18.33 11.46 14.34
C SER A 29 18.83 12.48 13.31
N ILE A 30 20.04 13.01 13.49
CA ILE A 30 20.64 14.04 12.63
C ILE A 30 21.81 13.52 11.78
N ASP A 31 22.50 12.47 12.23
CA ASP A 31 23.69 11.96 11.56
C ASP A 31 23.32 11.04 10.37
N PRO A 32 23.68 11.40 9.13
CA PRO A 32 23.46 10.54 7.96
C PRO A 32 24.13 9.17 8.07
N ALA A 33 25.27 9.06 8.76
CA ALA A 33 25.98 7.80 8.92
C ALA A 33 25.21 6.81 9.80
N PHE A 34 24.54 7.31 10.84
CA PHE A 34 23.65 6.51 11.68
C PHE A 34 22.46 5.99 10.87
N PHE A 35 21.84 6.85 10.06
CA PHE A 35 20.74 6.45 9.20
C PHE A 35 21.12 5.30 8.25
N GLU A 36 22.28 5.35 7.59
CA GLU A 36 22.73 4.25 6.73
C GLU A 36 22.96 2.94 7.51
N ALA A 37 23.46 3.00 8.74
CA ALA A 37 23.59 1.83 9.61
C ALA A 37 22.20 1.24 9.99
N GLU A 38 21.23 2.09 10.32
CA GLU A 38 19.86 1.68 10.61
C GLU A 38 19.17 1.04 9.40
N ARG A 39 19.46 1.52 8.19
CA ARG A 39 18.93 0.91 6.95
C ARG A 39 19.35 -0.53 6.79
N GLU A 40 20.63 -0.82 6.99
CA GLU A 40 21.16 -2.18 6.90
C GLU A 40 20.65 -3.09 8.04
N ALA A 41 20.63 -2.56 9.27
CA ALA A 41 20.32 -3.36 10.45
C ALA A 41 18.81 -3.57 10.65
N ILE A 42 18.00 -2.54 10.43
CA ILE A 42 16.58 -2.52 10.81
C ILE A 42 15.70 -2.60 9.56
N PHE A 43 15.79 -1.62 8.66
CA PHE A 43 14.80 -1.47 7.59
C PHE A 43 14.83 -2.60 6.56
N LYS A 44 15.99 -3.19 6.28
CA LYS A 44 16.10 -4.36 5.38
C LYS A 44 15.66 -5.68 6.00
N ARG A 45 15.61 -5.77 7.34
CA ARG A 45 15.38 -7.03 8.07
C ARG A 45 14.03 -7.07 8.78
N THR A 46 13.28 -5.98 8.72
CA THR A 46 12.01 -5.80 9.44
C THR A 46 10.83 -5.76 8.47
N TRP A 47 9.65 -6.16 8.96
CA TRP A 47 8.40 -6.04 8.24
C TRP A 47 7.94 -4.58 8.18
N LEU A 48 7.89 -4.02 6.97
CA LEU A 48 7.40 -2.66 6.73
C LEU A 48 5.95 -2.66 6.28
N ASN A 49 5.12 -1.79 6.88
CA ASN A 49 3.74 -1.63 6.47
C ASN A 49 3.65 -0.82 5.17
N VAL A 50 3.22 -1.45 4.08
CA VAL A 50 3.17 -0.84 2.74
C VAL A 50 1.78 -0.29 2.40
N GLY A 51 0.72 -0.78 3.06
CA GLY A 51 -0.64 -0.31 2.84
C GLY A 51 -1.72 -1.25 3.37
N ARG A 52 -2.98 -0.93 3.03
CA ARG A 52 -4.17 -1.69 3.43
C ARG A 52 -4.72 -2.54 2.29
N VAL A 53 -5.38 -3.64 2.65
CA VAL A 53 -6.04 -4.56 1.71
C VAL A 53 -7.14 -3.88 0.88
N GLU A 54 -7.80 -2.87 1.44
CA GLU A 54 -8.86 -2.08 0.79
C GLU A 54 -8.39 -1.38 -0.49
N ARG A 55 -7.08 -1.09 -0.61
CA ARG A 55 -6.51 -0.51 -1.85
C ARG A 55 -6.50 -1.49 -3.02
N LEU A 56 -6.76 -2.77 -2.77
CA LEU A 56 -6.80 -3.84 -3.77
C LEU A 56 -8.22 -4.45 -3.86
N PRO A 57 -9.22 -3.68 -4.35
CA PRO A 57 -10.61 -4.11 -4.31
C PRO A 57 -10.86 -5.35 -5.18
N ARG A 58 -10.15 -5.47 -6.31
CA ARG A 58 -10.40 -6.54 -7.30
C ARG A 58 -9.14 -7.30 -7.66
N THR A 59 -9.33 -8.55 -8.02
CA THR A 59 -8.31 -9.42 -8.59
C THR A 59 -7.62 -8.74 -9.79
N GLY A 60 -6.29 -8.70 -9.77
CA GLY A 60 -5.48 -8.01 -10.78
C GLY A 60 -5.36 -6.50 -10.60
N SER A 61 -5.91 -5.93 -9.53
CA SER A 61 -5.54 -4.58 -9.09
C SER A 61 -4.15 -4.62 -8.48
N TYR A 62 -3.37 -3.56 -8.67
CA TYR A 62 -2.06 -3.42 -8.06
C TYR A 62 -1.82 -1.97 -7.67
N PHE A 63 -0.89 -1.77 -6.75
CA PHE A 63 -0.35 -0.46 -6.46
C PHE A 63 1.17 -0.55 -6.26
N THR A 64 1.83 0.56 -6.52
CA THR A 64 3.28 0.70 -6.34
C THR A 64 3.54 1.60 -5.15
N LYS A 65 4.54 1.27 -4.33
CA LYS A 65 4.99 2.11 -3.22
C LYS A 65 6.52 2.19 -3.23
N GLU A 66 7.04 3.39 -3.10
CA GLU A 66 8.45 3.64 -2.89
C GLU A 66 8.79 3.45 -1.41
N LEU A 67 9.91 2.78 -1.15
CA LEU A 67 10.44 2.47 0.18
C LEU A 67 11.84 3.10 0.31
N PRO A 68 11.94 4.43 0.45
CA PRO A 68 13.23 5.11 0.60
C PRO A 68 14.00 4.60 1.83
N SER A 69 13.30 4.16 2.88
CA SER A 69 13.88 3.57 4.08
C SER A 69 14.67 2.28 3.81
N ALA A 70 14.31 1.50 2.78
CA ALA A 70 15.00 0.25 2.47
C ALA A 70 16.22 0.43 1.52
N GLY A 71 16.28 1.55 0.81
CA GLY A 71 17.32 1.82 -0.19
C GLY A 71 16.91 2.94 -1.15
N PRO A 72 17.87 3.68 -1.74
CA PRO A 72 17.56 4.62 -2.80
C PRO A 72 17.02 3.85 -4.02
N GLY A 73 15.91 4.30 -4.59
CA GLY A 73 15.29 3.67 -5.78
C GLY A 73 14.54 2.36 -5.51
N VAL A 74 14.40 1.93 -4.25
CA VAL A 74 13.65 0.71 -3.93
C VAL A 74 12.15 0.98 -4.05
N SER A 75 11.52 0.42 -5.09
CA SER A 75 10.08 0.43 -5.26
C SER A 75 9.52 -0.99 -5.27
N VAL A 76 8.37 -1.16 -4.63
CA VAL A 76 7.68 -2.45 -4.50
C VAL A 76 6.30 -2.33 -5.14
N ILE A 77 5.94 -3.33 -5.94
CA ILE A 77 4.61 -3.50 -6.50
C ILE A 77 3.86 -4.56 -5.71
N VAL A 78 2.67 -4.22 -5.23
CA VAL A 78 1.77 -5.13 -4.51
C VAL A 78 0.58 -5.46 -5.40
N VAL A 79 0.35 -6.75 -5.64
CA VAL A 79 -0.66 -7.24 -6.59
C VAL A 79 -1.59 -8.24 -5.90
N LYS A 80 -2.89 -8.13 -6.18
CA LYS A 80 -3.86 -9.17 -5.84
C LYS A 80 -3.92 -10.20 -6.98
N THR A 81 -3.42 -11.40 -6.71
CA THR A 81 -3.37 -12.51 -7.67
C THR A 81 -4.74 -13.10 -7.98
N LYS A 82 -4.84 -13.91 -9.04
CA LYS A 82 -6.08 -14.62 -9.42
C LYS A 82 -6.61 -15.53 -8.31
N ASP A 83 -5.69 -16.10 -7.54
CA ASP A 83 -5.98 -17.00 -6.42
C ASP A 83 -6.49 -16.25 -5.18
N GLY A 84 -6.65 -14.92 -5.25
CA GLY A 84 -7.06 -14.07 -4.13
C GLY A 84 -5.92 -13.69 -3.18
N SER A 85 -4.77 -14.35 -3.26
CA SER A 85 -3.57 -14.03 -2.46
C SER A 85 -2.95 -12.68 -2.85
N ILE A 86 -2.41 -11.97 -1.87
CA ILE A 86 -1.67 -10.71 -2.08
C ILE A 86 -0.18 -11.04 -2.13
N LYS A 87 0.49 -10.62 -3.21
CA LYS A 87 1.94 -10.80 -3.39
C LYS A 87 2.62 -9.47 -3.64
N ALA A 88 3.83 -9.32 -3.13
CA ALA A 88 4.66 -8.14 -3.31
C ALA A 88 5.95 -8.52 -4.06
N PHE A 89 6.36 -7.69 -5.00
CA PHE A 89 7.55 -7.89 -5.83
C PHE A 89 8.34 -6.59 -5.95
N HIS A 90 9.65 -6.69 -6.21
CA HIS A 90 10.44 -5.51 -6.60
C HIS A 90 9.95 -4.98 -7.95
N ASN A 91 9.65 -3.69 -8.02
CA ASN A 91 9.19 -3.01 -9.23
C ASN A 91 10.40 -2.61 -10.10
N MET A 92 11.25 -3.59 -10.40
CA MET A 92 12.44 -3.44 -11.25
C MET A 92 12.43 -4.53 -12.32
N CYS A 93 12.52 -4.11 -13.57
CA CYS A 93 12.72 -5.06 -14.66
C CYS A 93 14.19 -5.52 -14.65
N ARG A 94 14.43 -6.83 -14.63
CA ARG A 94 15.79 -7.40 -14.61
C ARG A 94 16.55 -7.20 -15.94
N HIS A 95 15.85 -6.75 -17.00
CA HIS A 95 16.44 -6.58 -18.34
C HIS A 95 17.01 -5.17 -18.57
N ARG A 96 16.27 -4.14 -18.15
CA ARG A 96 16.74 -2.76 -18.02
C ARG A 96 16.16 -2.28 -16.71
N GLU A 97 16.99 -1.75 -15.82
CA GLU A 97 16.65 -1.30 -14.45
C GLU A 97 15.67 -0.11 -14.41
N THR A 98 14.82 0.00 -15.42
CA THR A 98 13.69 0.89 -15.50
C THR A 98 12.55 0.33 -14.65
N SER A 99 11.88 1.22 -13.91
CA SER A 99 10.65 0.89 -13.20
C SER A 99 9.59 0.40 -14.19
N TRP A 100 9.06 -0.80 -13.96
CA TRP A 100 8.10 -1.43 -14.87
C TRP A 100 6.73 -0.74 -14.80
N CYS A 101 6.36 -0.28 -13.60
CA CYS A 101 5.10 0.37 -13.34
C CYS A 101 5.32 1.72 -12.66
N GLY A 102 4.74 2.79 -13.23
CA GLY A 102 4.69 4.11 -12.58
C GLY A 102 3.84 4.11 -11.31
N THR A 103 3.94 5.18 -10.52
CA THR A 103 3.30 5.37 -9.19
C THR A 103 1.76 5.45 -9.22
N THR A 104 1.14 5.07 -10.33
CA THR A 104 -0.32 5.11 -10.50
C THR A 104 -0.95 3.83 -9.99
N ILE A 105 -1.84 3.95 -9.00
CA ILE A 105 -2.75 2.87 -8.61
C ILE A 105 -3.61 2.54 -9.83
N ARG A 106 -3.33 1.42 -10.48
CA ARG A 106 -4.17 0.91 -11.56
C ARG A 106 -5.16 -0.08 -10.98
N THR A 107 -6.31 0.43 -10.58
CA THR A 107 -7.50 -0.41 -10.55
C THR A 107 -7.84 -0.72 -12.01
N ARG A 108 -8.09 -2.00 -12.35
CA ARG A 108 -8.73 -2.25 -13.65
C ARG A 108 -9.99 -1.37 -13.70
N LYS A 109 -10.41 -0.87 -14.87
CA LYS A 109 -11.79 -0.37 -15.01
C LYS A 109 -12.75 -1.54 -14.76
N PRO A 110 -13.94 -1.33 -14.17
CA PRO A 110 -14.97 -2.37 -14.19
C PRO A 110 -15.11 -2.81 -15.65
N GLN A 111 -14.85 -4.09 -15.90
CA GLN A 111 -15.20 -4.67 -17.18
C GLN A 111 -16.71 -4.80 -17.06
N VAL A 112 -17.43 -3.74 -17.44
CA VAL A 112 -18.85 -3.83 -17.73
C VAL A 112 -18.88 -4.87 -18.86
N ARG A 113 -19.10 -6.13 -18.51
CA ARG A 113 -19.63 -7.09 -19.47
C ARG A 113 -20.94 -6.43 -19.87
N ALA A 114 -21.01 -5.93 -21.10
CA ALA A 114 -22.26 -5.51 -21.69
C ALA A 114 -23.22 -6.68 -21.54
N ALA A 115 -24.08 -6.61 -20.53
CA ALA A 115 -25.15 -7.56 -20.34
C ALA A 115 -26.18 -7.20 -21.42
N ASN A 116 -26.25 -8.07 -22.43
CA ASN A 116 -27.38 -8.29 -23.31
C ASN A 116 -27.89 -7.07 -24.10
N SER A 117 -27.51 -7.01 -25.37
CA SER A 117 -28.40 -6.49 -26.41
C SER A 117 -29.68 -7.35 -26.41
N PRO A 118 -30.89 -6.81 -26.16
CA PRO A 118 -32.09 -7.53 -26.52
C PRO A 118 -32.15 -7.57 -28.06
N ALA A 119 -32.36 -8.78 -28.59
CA ALA A 119 -32.62 -9.00 -30.00
C ALA A 119 -33.72 -8.05 -30.49
N SER A 120 -33.47 -7.47 -31.65
CA SER A 120 -34.42 -6.67 -32.41
C SER A 120 -35.70 -7.48 -32.69
N THR A 121 -36.79 -7.16 -31.99
CA THR A 121 -38.14 -7.54 -32.42
C THR A 121 -38.60 -6.51 -33.45
N THR A 122 -38.52 -6.86 -34.73
CA THR A 122 -39.05 -6.07 -35.83
C THR A 122 -40.59 -6.09 -35.79
N PRO A 123 -41.31 -4.96 -35.92
CA PRO A 123 -42.76 -4.97 -36.07
C PRO A 123 -43.12 -5.20 -37.55
N GLY A 124 -43.68 -6.38 -37.86
CA GLY A 124 -44.08 -6.76 -39.20
C GLY A 124 -45.58 -6.57 -39.46
N ALA A 125 -45.91 -5.49 -40.16
CA ALA A 125 -46.94 -5.34 -41.19
C ALA A 125 -48.42 -5.68 -40.89
N THR A 126 -49.22 -4.62 -40.89
CA THR A 126 -50.63 -4.57 -41.28
C THR A 126 -50.87 -5.03 -42.72
N ALA A 127 -51.87 -5.89 -42.94
CA ALA A 127 -52.62 -6.08 -44.20
C ALA A 127 -54.03 -6.57 -43.80
N SER A 128 -55.08 -5.75 -43.84
CA SER A 128 -55.90 -5.45 -45.01
C SER A 128 -56.18 -6.67 -45.89
N THR A 129 -57.38 -7.25 -45.75
CA THR A 129 -58.07 -7.90 -46.87
C THR A 129 -59.56 -7.66 -46.67
N ALA A 130 -60.16 -7.04 -47.69
CA ALA A 130 -61.57 -6.79 -47.84
C ALA A 130 -62.26 -8.04 -48.39
N SER A 131 -63.43 -8.37 -47.85
CA SER A 131 -64.68 -8.75 -48.55
C SER A 131 -65.74 -9.06 -47.49
#